data_AF-A0A7J9M507-F1
#
_entry.id   AF-A0A7J9M507-F1
#
_cell.length_a   1.000
_cell.length_b   1.000
_cell.length_c   1.000
_cell.angle_alpha   90.00
_cell.angle_beta   90.00
_cell.angle_gamma   90.00
#
_symmetry.space_group_name_H-M   'P 1'
#
loop_
_entity.id
_entity.type
_entity.pdbx_description
1 polymer ?
#
loop_
_entity_poly.entity_id
_entity_poly.type
_entity_poly.pdbx_seq_one_letter_code
_entity_poly.pdbx_strand_id
1 'polypeptide(L)' 'MTKSEDECAICLEEFVKGEEVAWMPCGHGYHDGCIVKWLETNHVCPLCRYEMPTLIHF' A
#
# COMPACT_ATOMS: atom_id res chain seq x y z
N MET A 1 -5.55 20.50 -8.65
CA MET A 1 -4.99 19.18 -9.04
C MET A 1 -5.28 18.27 -7.87
N THR A 2 -6.45 17.65 -7.87
CA THR A 2 -6.95 16.81 -6.78
C THR A 2 -6.18 15.50 -6.83
N LYS A 3 -5.35 15.24 -5.82
CA LYS A 3 -4.68 13.95 -5.63
C LYS A 3 -5.78 12.93 -5.36
N SER A 4 -6.08 12.05 -6.31
CA SER A 4 -7.09 11.01 -6.19
C SER A 4 -6.67 10.10 -5.04
N GLU A 5 -7.43 10.06 -3.95
CA GLU A 5 -7.24 9.08 -2.87
C GLU A 5 -7.60 7.66 -3.34
N ASP A 6 -8.14 7.54 -4.56
CA ASP A 6 -8.63 6.33 -5.20
C ASP A 6 -7.64 5.71 -6.21
N GLU A 7 -6.34 6.00 -6.12
CA GLU A 7 -5.31 5.43 -7.02
C GLU A 7 -4.24 4.64 -6.24
N CYS A 8 -3.85 3.48 -6.77
CA CYS A 8 -2.72 2.73 -6.25
C CYS A 8 -1.39 3.36 -6.68
N ALA A 9 -0.65 3.92 -5.74
CA ALA A 9 0.64 4.56 -6.02
C ALA A 9 1.79 3.61 -6.43
N ILE A 10 1.52 2.31 -6.60
CA ILE A 10 2.49 1.31 -7.09
C ILE A 10 2.33 1.06 -8.59
N CYS A 11 1.10 0.81 -9.06
CA CYS A 11 0.81 0.60 -10.49
C CYS A 11 0.30 1.86 -11.20
N LEU A 12 -0.09 2.90 -10.45
CA LEU A 12 -0.71 4.14 -10.94
C LEU A 12 -2.07 3.91 -11.62
N GLU A 13 -2.80 2.89 -11.17
CA GLU A 13 -4.16 2.58 -11.63
C GLU A 13 -5.19 2.91 -10.53
N GLU A 14 -6.39 3.32 -10.95
CA GLU A 14 -7.51 3.60 -10.05
C GLU A 14 -8.03 2.30 -9.40
N PHE A 15 -8.50 2.39 -8.15
CA PHE A 15 -9.18 1.28 -7.49
C PHE A 15 -10.56 1.06 -8.09
N VAL A 16 -10.85 -0.18 -8.49
CA VAL A 16 -12.16 -0.56 -9.00
C VAL A 16 -12.96 -1.26 -7.91
N LYS A 17 -14.28 -1.02 -7.89
CA LYS A 17 -15.19 -1.67 -6.94
C LYS A 17 -15.11 -3.20 -7.10
N GLY A 18 -14.77 -3.87 -6.00
CA GLY A 18 -14.63 -5.33 -5.95
C GLY A 18 -13.20 -5.83 -6.02
N GLU A 19 -12.21 -4.94 -6.21
CA GLU A 19 -10.80 -5.29 -6.07
C GLU A 19 -10.38 -5.36 -4.60
N GLU A 20 -9.38 -6.19 -4.33
CA GLU A 20 -8.80 -6.34 -3.00
C GLU A 20 -7.75 -5.23 -2.77
N VAL A 21 -7.97 -4.48 -1.68
CA VAL A 21 -7.09 -3.39 -1.25
C VAL A 21 -6.53 -3.74 0.12
N ALA A 22 -5.21 -3.75 0.24
CA ALA A 22 -4.52 -3.88 1.49
C ALA A 22 -4.13 -2.51 2.03
N TRP A 23 -4.33 -2.33 3.33
CA TRP A 23 -4.08 -1.09 4.05
C TRP A 23 -2.86 -1.23 4.94
N MET A 24 -1.91 -0.32 4.76
CA MET A 24 -0.74 -0.23 5.62
C MET A 24 -1.12 0.32 7.01
N PRO A 25 -0.34 0.05 8.07
CA PRO A 25 -0.58 0.63 9.40
C PRO A 25 -0.53 2.16 9.43
N CYS A 26 0.13 2.79 8.46
CA CYS A 26 0.14 4.23 8.28
C CYS A 26 -1.14 4.81 7.62
N GLY A 27 -2.10 3.95 7.23
CA GLY A 27 -3.38 4.33 6.66
C GLY A 27 -3.41 4.48 5.14
N HIS A 28 -2.33 4.16 4.40
CA HIS A 28 -2.33 4.18 2.94
C HIS A 28 -2.78 2.85 2.34
N GLY A 29 -3.65 2.92 1.33
CA GLY A 29 -4.19 1.76 0.61
C GLY A 29 -3.46 1.48 -0.72
N TYR A 30 -3.40 0.21 -1.09
CA TYR A 30 -2.80 -0.29 -2.31
C TYR A 30 -3.53 -1.55 -2.76
N HIS A 31 -3.48 -1.90 -4.05
CA HIS A 31 -3.94 -3.22 -4.48
C HIS A 31 -3.16 -4.30 -3.71
N ASP A 32 -3.86 -5.30 -3.21
CA ASP A 32 -3.28 -6.35 -2.37
C ASP A 32 -2.03 -6.98 -3.03
N GLY A 33 -2.16 -7.41 -4.29
CA GLY A 33 -1.05 -7.96 -5.04
C GLY A 33 0.09 -6.97 -5.32
N CYS A 34 -0.18 -5.67 -5.41
CA CYS A 34 0.85 -4.66 -5.61
C CYS A 34 1.68 -4.45 -4.35
N ILE A 35 1.03 -4.29 -3.19
CA ILE A 35 1.75 -4.05 -1.93
C ILE A 35 2.48 -5.30 -1.45
N VAL A 36 1.94 -6.50 -1.66
CA VAL A 36 2.64 -7.75 -1.34
C VAL A 36 3.97 -7.83 -2.10
N LYS A 37 3.95 -7.64 -3.43
CA LYS A 37 5.17 -7.65 -4.27
C LYS A 37 6.16 -6.55 -3.87
N TRP A 38 5.65 -5.37 -3.51
CA TRP A 38 6.50 -4.28 -3.05
C TRP A 38 7.21 -4.65 -1.74
N LEU A 39 6.49 -5.20 -0.77
CA LEU A 39 7.01 -5.57 0.55
C LEU A 39 8.00 -6.74 0.50
N GLU A 40 8.02 -7.56 -0.55
CA GLU A 40 9.06 -8.60 -0.76
C GLU A 40 10.48 -8.02 -0.89
N THR A 41 10.59 -6.76 -1.32
CA THR A 41 11.88 -6.08 -1.55
C THR A 41 12.05 -4.81 -0.71
N ASN A 42 10.96 -4.15 -0.37
CA ASN A 42 10.94 -2.85 0.30
C ASN A 42 10.00 -2.90 1.49
N HIS A 43 10.52 -2.94 2.72
CA HIS A 43 9.69 -3.01 3.93
C HIS A 43 9.09 -1.64 4.35
N VAL A 44 8.84 -0.73 3.41
CA VAL A 44 8.40 0.64 3.68
C VAL A 44 7.22 1.04 2.80
N CYS A 45 6.34 1.88 3.32
CA CYS A 45 5.23 2.47 2.56
C CYS A 45 5.74 3.31 1.37
N PRO A 46 5.26 3.07 0.14
CA PRO A 46 5.63 3.88 -1.04
C PRO A 46 5.35 5.39 -0.89
N LEU A 47 4.31 5.77 -0.13
CA LEU A 47 3.86 7.17 -0.04
C LEU A 47 4.53 7.96 1.08
N CYS A 48 4.65 7.39 2.27
CA CYS A 48 5.17 8.10 3.45
C CYS A 48 6.44 7.48 4.04
N ARG A 49 6.95 6.39 3.46
CA ARG A 49 8.13 5.65 3.93
C ARG A 49 8.01 5.08 5.35
N TYR A 50 6.80 4.95 5.86
CA TYR A 50 6.54 4.24 7.11
C TYR A 50 6.99 2.78 6.99
N GLU A 51 7.90 2.35 7.86
CA GLU A 51 8.40 0.98 7.86
C GLU A 51 7.36 0.02 8.43
N MET A 52 7.19 -1.14 7.79
CA MET A 52 6.30 -2.17 8.33
C MET A 52 6.83 -2.62 9.70
N PRO A 53 6.04 -2.52 10.78
CA PRO A 53 6.46 -2.99 12.07
C PRO A 53 6.67 -4.50 11.99
N THR A 54 7.91 -4.94 12.17
CA THR A 54 8.30 -6.36 12.20
C THR A 54 7.90 -7.05 13.51
N LEU A 55 7.01 -6.43 14.30
CA LEU A 55 6.71 -6.80 15.68
C LEU A 55 5.89 -8.09 15.76
N ILE A 56 6.59 -9.21 15.55
CA ILE A 56 6.47 -10.42 16.37
C ILE A 56 7.42 -10.29 17.57
N HIS A 57 7.12 -9.41 18.52
CA HIS A 57 7.64 -9.59 19.88
C HIS A 57 6.53 -10.24 20.69
N PHE A 58 6.67 -11.56 20.84
CA PHE A 58 5.91 -12.43 21.75
C PHE A 58 5.87 -11.88 23.18
#